data_AF-A0A4U0V2Z1-F1
#
_entry.id   AF-A0A4U0V2Z1-F1
#
_cell.length_a   1.000
_cell.length_b   1.000
_cell.length_c   1.000
_cell.angle_alpha   90.00
_cell.angle_beta   90.00
_cell.angle_gamma   90.00
#
_symmetry.space_group_name_H-M   'P 1'
#
loop_
_entity.id
_entity.type
_entity.pdbx_description
1 polymer ?
#
loop_
_entity_poly.entity_id
_entity_poly.type
_entity_poly.pdbx_seq_one_letter_code
_entity_poly.pdbx_strand_id
1 'polypeptide(L)'
;MAKSTPDPAMVSPGEAFAPRETYLALHNPAHDRLSIPFPLRLPLALILAAVSGSVLGLSQGGLVAGLRFRAENAHRQPNTQTGWYLYHKSKNYHVALGGVLEAFKMAGKLGLWVGVFVTMEEGLDRGRAGLVRVWRGVRGGKEEDVLVEGSRDFVSTTLAGLGTAGAFSTWNRFPVATAVRTVRMGAKVGFGFGIAEDVVSVLRGRRVGYVEFVKRHLFGGSGSRVAGSAD
;
A
#
# COMPACT_ATOMS: atom_id res chain seq x y z
N MET A 1 15.87 -36.27 27.35
CA MET A 1 16.65 -36.01 26.13
C MET A 1 16.42 -34.57 25.70
N ALA A 2 17.36 -33.68 26.01
CA ALA A 2 17.30 -32.27 25.65
C ALA A 2 17.56 -32.12 24.14
N LYS A 3 16.69 -31.41 23.42
CA LYS A 3 16.99 -30.95 22.06
C LYS A 3 18.00 -29.81 22.18
N SER A 4 19.22 -30.05 21.71
CA SER A 4 20.26 -29.04 21.60
C SER A 4 19.79 -27.91 20.67
N THR A 5 19.90 -26.69 21.15
CA THR A 5 19.87 -25.47 20.34
C THR A 5 21.01 -25.59 19.32
N PRO A 6 20.78 -25.45 18.00
CA PRO A 6 21.89 -25.40 17.06
C PRO A 6 22.68 -24.11 17.30
N ASP A 7 23.99 -24.25 17.46
CA ASP A 7 24.93 -23.12 17.50
C ASP A 7 24.74 -22.23 16.26
N PRO A 8 24.96 -20.91 16.36
CA PRO A 8 24.97 -20.02 15.21
C PRO A 8 26.21 -20.33 14.38
N ALA A 9 26.11 -21.33 13.50
CA ALA A 9 27.10 -21.61 12.50
C ALA A 9 27.34 -20.31 11.72
N MET A 10 28.58 -19.84 11.78
CA MET A 10 29.09 -18.71 11.01
C MET A 10 28.79 -18.98 9.54
N VAL A 11 27.81 -18.27 9.01
CA VAL A 11 27.39 -18.35 7.61
C VAL A 11 28.61 -18.02 6.75
N SER A 12 29.04 -18.98 5.95
CA SER A 12 30.12 -18.79 4.98
C SER A 12 29.68 -17.74 3.94
N PRO A 13 30.47 -16.70 3.65
CA PRO A 13 30.10 -15.65 2.71
C PRO A 13 30.19 -16.19 1.27
N GLY A 14 29.14 -16.89 0.82
CA GLY A 14 29.14 -17.44 -0.54
C GLY A 14 27.94 -18.31 -0.93
N GLU A 15 27.14 -18.81 0.01
CA GLU A 15 25.91 -19.54 -0.35
C GLU A 15 24.75 -18.58 -0.58
N ALA A 16 24.19 -18.59 -1.78
CA ALA A 16 22.93 -17.92 -2.07
C ALA A 16 21.84 -18.59 -1.22
N PHE A 17 21.41 -17.92 -0.14
CA PHE A 17 20.29 -18.36 0.68
C PHE A 17 19.11 -18.75 -0.22
N ALA A 18 18.53 -19.92 0.04
CA ALA A 18 17.31 -20.33 -0.66
C ALA A 18 16.23 -19.24 -0.46
N PRO A 19 15.37 -18.93 -1.45
CA PRO A 19 14.35 -17.88 -1.33
C PRO A 19 13.43 -18.01 -0.09
N ARG A 20 13.27 -19.23 0.41
CA ARG A 20 12.53 -19.52 1.64
C ARG A 20 13.27 -19.05 2.90
N GLU A 21 14.58 -19.23 2.96
CA GLU A 21 15.40 -18.88 4.12
C GLU A 21 15.57 -17.37 4.26
N THR A 22 15.76 -16.66 3.14
CA THR A 22 15.74 -15.19 3.14
C THR A 22 14.40 -14.63 3.57
N TYR A 23 13.29 -15.23 3.11
CA TYR A 23 11.96 -14.85 3.55
C TYR A 23 11.80 -15.05 5.06
N LEU A 24 12.18 -16.22 5.60
CA LEU A 24 12.08 -16.50 7.03
C LEU A 24 12.97 -15.58 7.88
N ALA A 25 14.14 -15.18 7.38
CA ALA A 25 15.02 -14.25 8.06
C ALA A 25 14.44 -12.82 8.14
N LEU A 26 13.62 -12.43 7.16
CA LEU A 26 12.95 -11.12 7.10
C LEU A 26 11.56 -11.12 7.74
N HIS A 27 10.92 -12.29 7.80
CA HIS A 27 9.56 -12.46 8.28
C HIS A 27 9.50 -12.32 9.80
N ASN A 28 8.73 -11.34 10.27
CA ASN A 28 8.43 -11.21 11.68
C ASN A 28 6.91 -11.10 11.85
N PRO A 29 6.23 -12.12 12.39
CA PRO A 29 4.77 -12.15 12.44
C PRO A 29 4.16 -10.98 13.23
N ALA A 30 4.86 -10.46 14.24
CA ALA A 30 4.41 -9.27 14.98
C ALA A 30 4.58 -7.97 14.17
N HIS A 31 5.54 -7.94 13.24
CA HIS A 31 5.93 -6.76 12.46
C HIS A 31 5.60 -6.86 10.97
N ASP A 32 4.82 -7.84 10.53
CA ASP A 32 4.41 -7.99 9.13
C ASP A 32 2.94 -7.60 8.92
N ARG A 33 2.69 -6.74 7.94
CA ARG A 33 1.33 -6.43 7.47
C ARG A 33 0.97 -7.39 6.36
N LEU A 34 -0.23 -7.98 6.43
CA LEU A 34 -0.71 -8.96 5.46
C LEU A 34 0.24 -10.17 5.28
N SER A 35 1.01 -10.52 6.32
CA SER A 35 2.07 -11.54 6.29
C SER A 35 3.17 -11.29 5.24
N ILE A 36 3.45 -10.03 4.91
CA ILE A 36 4.52 -9.64 3.98
C ILE A 36 5.49 -8.72 4.71
N PRO A 37 6.80 -9.05 4.76
CA PRO A 37 7.77 -8.19 5.41
C PRO A 37 7.97 -6.89 4.63
N PHE A 38 8.18 -5.79 5.34
CA PHE A 38 8.34 -4.46 4.77
C PHE A 38 9.31 -4.36 3.56
N PRO A 39 10.52 -4.97 3.58
CA PRO A 39 11.44 -4.92 2.44
C PRO A 39 10.90 -5.57 1.17
N LEU A 40 9.93 -6.49 1.26
CA LEU A 40 9.23 -7.05 0.11
C LEU A 40 7.98 -6.24 -0.24
N ARG A 41 7.29 -5.69 0.75
CA ARG A 41 6.06 -4.91 0.57
C ARG A 41 6.29 -3.65 -0.27
N LEU A 42 7.35 -2.90 0.02
CA LEU A 42 7.65 -1.64 -0.68
C LEU A 42 7.91 -1.83 -2.20
N PRO A 43 8.84 -2.70 -2.66
CA PRO A 43 9.06 -2.89 -4.10
C PRO A 43 7.83 -3.49 -4.80
N LEU A 44 7.08 -4.39 -4.15
CA LEU A 44 5.83 -4.91 -4.72
C LEU A 44 4.80 -3.79 -4.94
N ALA A 45 4.60 -2.93 -3.94
CA ALA A 45 3.70 -1.80 -4.06
C ALA A 45 4.15 -0.82 -5.16
N LEU A 46 5.46 -0.58 -5.28
CA LEU A 46 6.04 0.26 -6.34
C LEU A 46 5.85 -0.34 -7.73
N ILE A 47 5.97 -1.66 -7.89
CA ILE A 47 5.73 -2.34 -9.18
C ILE A 47 4.25 -2.23 -9.55
N LEU A 48 3.34 -2.50 -8.63
CA LEU A 48 1.89 -2.37 -8.87
C LEU A 48 1.50 -0.92 -9.19
N ALA A 49 2.10 0.04 -8.49
CA ALA A 49 1.97 1.47 -8.78
C ALA A 49 2.51 1.82 -10.17
N ALA A 50 3.67 1.30 -10.55
CA ALA A 50 4.25 1.56 -11.86
C ALA A 50 3.40 0.96 -12.98
N VAL A 51 2.85 -0.24 -12.81
CA VAL A 51 1.97 -0.89 -13.79
C VAL A 51 0.67 -0.09 -13.94
N SER A 52 -0.01 0.22 -12.84
CA SER A 52 -1.25 1.02 -12.88
C SER A 52 -1.02 2.42 -13.43
N GLY A 53 0.05 3.10 -13.02
CA GLY A 53 0.47 4.40 -13.55
C GLY A 53 0.81 4.36 -15.04
N SER A 54 1.45 3.29 -15.52
CA SER A 54 1.75 3.10 -16.94
C SER A 54 0.47 2.93 -17.76
N VAL A 55 -0.50 2.15 -17.28
CA VAL A 55 -1.80 1.98 -17.97
C VAL A 55 -2.56 3.30 -18.06
N LEU A 56 -2.58 4.07 -16.96
CA LEU A 56 -3.19 5.41 -16.94
C LEU A 56 -2.45 6.38 -17.88
N GLY A 57 -1.12 6.36 -17.89
CA GLY A 57 -0.32 7.23 -18.76
C GLY A 57 -0.44 6.86 -20.25
N LEU A 58 -0.46 5.57 -20.60
CA LEU A 58 -0.68 5.10 -21.98
C LEU A 58 -2.03 5.59 -22.51
N SER A 59 -3.10 5.41 -21.72
CA SER A 59 -4.45 5.81 -22.10
C SER A 59 -4.57 7.33 -22.23
N GLN A 60 -4.19 8.08 -21.20
CA GLN A 60 -4.31 9.54 -21.22
C GLN A 60 -3.36 10.19 -22.25
N GLY A 61 -2.10 9.76 -22.31
CA GLY A 61 -1.10 10.31 -23.24
C GLY A 61 -1.45 10.05 -24.70
N GLY A 62 -1.95 8.85 -25.01
CA GLY A 62 -2.42 8.51 -26.34
C GLY A 62 -3.63 9.35 -26.79
N LEU A 63 -4.60 9.55 -25.89
CA LEU A 63 -5.78 10.39 -26.17
C LEU A 63 -5.38 11.85 -26.43
N VAL A 64 -4.54 12.43 -25.57
CA VAL A 64 -4.10 13.84 -25.72
C VAL A 64 -3.29 14.03 -26.99
N ALA A 65 -2.33 13.15 -27.29
CA ALA A 65 -1.53 13.23 -28.50
C ALA A 65 -2.38 13.05 -29.77
N GLY A 66 -3.36 12.16 -29.74
CA GLY A 66 -4.28 11.93 -30.84
C GLY A 66 -5.21 13.12 -31.11
N LEU A 67 -5.76 13.73 -30.06
CA LEU A 67 -6.58 14.94 -30.18
C LEU A 67 -5.78 16.13 -30.69
N ARG A 68 -4.54 16.30 -30.20
CA ARG A 68 -3.63 17.34 -30.66
C ARG A 68 -3.28 17.18 -32.14
N PHE A 69 -2.91 15.97 -32.57
CA PHE A 69 -2.63 15.68 -33.99
C PHE A 69 -3.83 16.00 -34.89
N ARG A 70 -5.05 15.69 -34.45
CA ARG A 70 -6.29 16.00 -35.18
C ARG A 70 -6.54 17.50 -35.24
N ALA A 71 -6.30 18.23 -34.16
CA ALA A 71 -6.46 19.68 -34.12
C ALA A 71 -5.46 20.37 -35.06
N GLU A 72 -4.19 19.97 -35.03
CA GLU A 72 -3.14 20.50 -35.90
C GLU A 72 -3.42 20.19 -37.39
N ASN A 73 -3.96 19.01 -37.70
CA ASN A 73 -4.26 18.58 -39.07
C ASN A 73 -5.72 18.76 -39.49
N ALA A 74 -6.53 19.54 -38.74
CA ALA A 74 -7.95 19.73 -39.06
C ALA A 74 -8.16 20.33 -40.47
N HIS A 75 -7.18 21.11 -40.95
CA HIS A 75 -7.16 21.74 -42.26
C HIS A 75 -6.55 20.86 -43.38
N ARG A 76 -5.94 19.70 -43.05
CA ARG A 76 -5.28 18.78 -43.99
C ARG A 76 -5.94 17.40 -43.96
N GLN A 77 -7.26 17.36 -44.09
CA GLN A 77 -7.96 16.08 -44.12
C GLN A 77 -7.65 15.34 -45.43
N PRO A 78 -7.41 14.01 -45.36
CA PRO A 78 -7.04 13.25 -46.54
C PRO A 78 -8.22 13.11 -47.49
N ASN A 79 -8.04 13.56 -48.74
CA ASN A 79 -9.05 13.44 -49.82
C ASN A 79 -8.75 12.30 -50.81
N THR A 80 -7.61 11.62 -50.66
CA THR A 80 -7.18 10.49 -51.50
C THR A 80 -6.99 9.23 -50.65
N GLN A 81 -7.15 8.04 -51.24
CA GLN A 81 -6.96 6.78 -50.53
C GLN A 81 -5.55 6.62 -49.95
N THR A 82 -4.53 7.01 -50.71
CA THR A 82 -3.12 6.98 -50.28
C THR A 82 -2.87 7.96 -49.13
N GLY A 83 -3.43 9.18 -49.21
CA GLY A 83 -3.35 10.18 -48.16
C GLY A 83 -4.01 9.72 -46.85
N TRP A 84 -5.12 8.98 -46.94
CA TRP A 84 -5.82 8.46 -45.77
C TRP A 84 -4.93 7.48 -44.97
N TYR A 85 -4.22 6.59 -45.67
CA TYR A 85 -3.30 5.65 -45.05
C TYR A 85 -2.13 6.37 -44.37
N LEU A 86 -1.47 7.29 -45.07
CA LEU A 86 -0.32 8.04 -44.54
C LEU A 86 -0.71 8.90 -43.32
N TYR A 87 -1.90 9.52 -43.36
CA TYR A 87 -2.44 10.28 -42.24
C TYR A 87 -2.59 9.41 -40.99
N HIS A 88 -3.22 8.23 -41.12
CA HIS A 88 -3.45 7.33 -39.98
C HIS A 88 -2.15 6.69 -39.48
N LYS A 89 -1.21 6.38 -40.36
CA LYS A 89 0.13 5.92 -39.99
C LYS A 89 0.86 6.95 -39.12
N SER A 90 0.94 8.20 -39.58
CA SER A 90 1.56 9.30 -38.81
C SER A 90 0.84 9.56 -37.48
N LYS A 91 -0.50 9.59 -37.51
CA LYS A 91 -1.31 9.73 -36.29
C LYS A 91 -1.00 8.63 -35.27
N ASN A 92 -0.91 7.38 -35.72
CA ASN A 92 -0.63 6.25 -34.83
C ASN A 92 0.77 6.36 -34.21
N TYR A 93 1.78 6.87 -34.92
CA TYR A 93 3.10 7.12 -34.32
C TYR A 93 3.07 8.21 -33.25
N HIS A 94 2.38 9.33 -33.49
CA HIS A 94 2.24 10.39 -32.48
C HIS A 94 1.47 9.92 -31.25
N VAL A 95 0.40 9.13 -31.44
CA VAL A 95 -0.37 8.53 -30.35
C VAL A 95 0.48 7.53 -29.56
N ALA A 96 1.22 6.65 -30.24
CA ALA A 96 2.07 5.66 -29.58
C ALA A 96 3.20 6.32 -28.77
N LEU A 97 3.92 7.28 -29.37
CA LEU A 97 4.98 8.01 -28.68
C LEU A 97 4.45 8.80 -27.48
N GLY A 98 3.34 9.52 -27.65
CA GLY A 98 2.70 10.28 -26.58
C GLY A 98 2.20 9.40 -25.44
N GLY A 99 1.64 8.23 -25.76
CA GLY A 99 1.26 7.23 -24.77
C GLY A 99 2.45 6.72 -23.97
N VAL A 100 3.53 6.27 -24.64
CA VAL A 100 4.70 5.69 -23.98
C VAL A 100 5.41 6.70 -23.07
N LEU A 101 5.62 7.93 -23.54
CA LEU A 101 6.28 8.97 -22.74
C LEU A 101 5.46 9.35 -21.50
N GLU A 102 4.15 9.49 -21.65
CA GLU A 102 3.28 9.80 -20.50
C GLU A 102 3.16 8.59 -19.55
N ALA A 103 3.27 7.35 -20.04
CA ALA A 103 3.32 6.14 -19.23
C ALA A 103 4.49 6.15 -18.24
N PHE A 104 5.71 6.42 -18.71
CA PHE A 104 6.89 6.51 -17.83
C PHE A 104 6.75 7.63 -16.79
N LYS A 105 6.23 8.79 -17.23
CA LYS A 105 6.00 9.94 -16.36
C LYS A 105 4.96 9.65 -15.28
N MET A 106 3.85 8.99 -15.63
CA MET A 106 2.80 8.61 -14.68
C MET A 106 3.22 7.46 -13.77
N ALA A 107 3.96 6.48 -14.27
CA ALA A 107 4.55 5.41 -13.47
C ALA A 107 5.48 5.98 -12.38
N GLY A 108 6.36 6.92 -12.73
CA GLY A 108 7.25 7.58 -11.76
C GLY A 108 6.49 8.42 -10.73
N LYS A 109 5.51 9.22 -11.18
CA LYS A 109 4.69 10.04 -10.27
C LYS A 109 3.89 9.20 -9.28
N LEU A 110 3.19 8.17 -9.78
CA LEU A 110 2.35 7.31 -8.95
C LEU A 110 3.21 6.44 -8.03
N GLY A 111 4.32 5.90 -8.55
CA GLY A 111 5.31 5.18 -7.75
C GLY A 111 5.86 6.00 -6.59
N LEU A 112 6.23 7.26 -6.82
CA LEU A 112 6.69 8.16 -5.76
C LEU A 112 5.64 8.30 -4.65
N TRP A 113 4.38 8.63 -5.01
CA TRP A 113 3.33 8.86 -4.01
C TRP A 113 2.88 7.58 -3.30
N VAL A 114 2.86 6.43 -3.98
CA VAL A 114 2.63 5.14 -3.33
C VAL A 114 3.78 4.78 -2.40
N GLY A 115 5.02 5.04 -2.79
CA GLY A 115 6.19 4.86 -1.91
C GLY A 115 6.10 5.72 -0.65
N VAL A 116 5.72 6.99 -0.78
CA VAL A 116 5.45 7.87 0.37
C VAL A 116 4.32 7.33 1.24
N PHE A 117 3.25 6.82 0.65
CA PHE A 117 2.14 6.25 1.41
C PHE A 117 2.55 5.01 2.23
N VAL A 118 3.17 4.02 1.58
CA VAL A 118 3.58 2.76 2.22
C VAL A 118 4.64 3.00 3.31
N THR A 119 5.57 3.94 3.07
CA THR A 119 6.57 4.32 4.08
C THR A 119 5.95 5.07 5.25
N MET A 120 4.98 5.95 4.99
CA MET A 120 4.24 6.66 6.04
C MET A 120 3.43 5.69 6.91
N GLU A 121 2.77 4.72 6.29
CA GLU A 121 2.02 3.69 7.01
C GLU A 121 2.92 2.85 7.92
N GLU A 122 4.05 2.37 7.40
CA GLU A 122 5.04 1.63 8.20
C GLU A 122 5.61 2.50 9.33
N GLY A 123 5.89 3.77 9.05
CA GLY A 123 6.38 4.73 10.03
C GLY A 123 5.38 4.96 11.16
N LEU A 124 4.09 5.07 10.83
CA LEU A 124 3.01 5.23 11.80
C LEU A 124 2.77 3.97 12.63
N ASP A 125 2.86 2.79 12.02
CA ASP A 125 2.76 1.53 12.76
C ASP A 125 3.90 1.38 13.78
N ARG A 126 5.14 1.62 13.35
CA ARG A 126 6.31 1.55 14.24
C ARG A 126 6.29 2.64 15.30
N GLY A 127 5.86 3.85 14.92
CA GLY A 127 5.73 4.99 15.82
C GLY A 127 4.68 4.78 16.91
N ARG A 128 3.49 4.29 16.54
CA ARG A 128 2.42 3.95 17.50
C ARG A 128 2.81 2.79 18.40
N ALA A 129 3.39 1.73 17.84
CA ALA A 129 3.94 0.63 18.63
C ALA A 129 5.02 1.12 19.61
N GLY A 130 5.95 1.98 19.16
CA GLY A 130 6.96 2.63 20.01
C GLY A 130 6.36 3.46 21.15
N LEU A 131 5.36 4.28 20.85
CA LEU A 131 4.67 5.11 21.84
C LEU A 131 3.98 4.25 22.92
N VAL A 132 3.29 3.19 22.50
CA VAL A 132 2.60 2.28 23.42
C VAL A 132 3.61 1.54 24.31
N ARG A 133 4.77 1.14 23.77
CA ARG A 133 5.86 0.54 24.56
C ARG A 133 6.37 1.47 25.65
N VAL A 134 6.62 2.74 25.30
CA VAL A 134 7.08 3.75 26.28
C VAL A 134 6.01 4.00 27.34
N TRP A 135 4.74 4.15 26.94
CA TRP A 135 3.66 4.48 27.86
C TRP A 135 3.29 3.34 28.80
N ARG A 136 3.30 2.08 28.33
CA ARG A 136 2.98 0.90 29.15
C ARG A 136 4.17 0.30 29.89
N GLY A 137 5.40 0.75 29.60
CA GLY A 137 6.61 0.21 30.20
C GLY A 137 6.89 -1.26 29.85
N VAL A 138 6.23 -1.81 28.82
CA VAL A 138 6.39 -3.21 28.39
C VAL A 138 7.59 -3.29 27.46
N ARG A 139 8.59 -4.11 27.82
CA ARG A 139 9.82 -4.30 27.04
C ARG A 139 10.23 -5.76 27.05
N GLY A 140 10.22 -6.39 25.88
CA GLY A 140 10.65 -7.75 25.62
C GLY A 140 9.62 -8.80 26.01
N GLY A 141 9.22 -9.63 25.04
CA GLY A 141 8.43 -10.84 25.27
C GLY A 141 7.16 -10.93 24.43
N LYS A 142 6.42 -12.03 24.58
CA LYS A 142 5.17 -12.29 23.85
C LYS A 142 4.10 -11.21 24.08
N GLU A 143 4.15 -10.53 25.21
CA GLU A 143 3.24 -9.43 25.54
C GLU A 143 3.51 -8.17 24.69
N GLU A 144 4.77 -7.91 24.34
CA GLU A 144 5.13 -6.86 23.38
C GLU A 144 4.62 -7.20 21.99
N ASP A 145 4.84 -8.44 21.53
CA ASP A 145 4.43 -8.89 20.19
C ASP A 145 2.92 -8.73 19.96
N VAL A 146 2.10 -9.09 20.96
CA VAL A 146 0.62 -8.93 20.90
C VAL A 146 0.21 -7.46 20.86
N LEU A 147 0.91 -6.58 21.58
CA LEU A 147 0.64 -5.14 21.55
C LEU A 147 1.03 -4.51 20.21
N VAL A 148 2.17 -4.92 19.64
CA VAL A 148 2.65 -4.45 18.33
C VAL A 148 1.71 -4.94 17.22
N GLU A 149 1.29 -6.20 17.27
CA GLU A 149 0.31 -6.77 16.32
C GLU A 149 -1.04 -6.03 16.42
N GLY A 150 -1.50 -5.73 17.63
CA GLY A 150 -2.75 -5.00 17.88
C GLY A 150 -2.70 -3.50 17.51
N SER A 151 -1.52 -2.89 17.43
CA SER A 151 -1.34 -1.48 17.04
C SER A 151 -1.45 -1.25 15.52
N ARG A 152 -1.54 -2.32 14.72
CA ARG A 152 -1.57 -2.27 13.26
C ARG A 152 -3.00 -2.47 12.76
N ASP A 153 -3.72 -1.37 12.71
CA ASP A 153 -5.13 -1.28 12.35
C ASP A 153 -5.36 -0.31 11.17
N PHE A 154 -6.61 -0.20 10.72
CA PHE A 154 -7.04 0.80 9.73
C PHE A 154 -6.72 2.25 10.12
N VAL A 155 -6.44 2.55 11.39
CA VAL A 155 -6.19 3.92 11.86
C VAL A 155 -4.84 4.43 11.36
N SER A 156 -3.80 3.60 11.35
CA SER A 156 -2.50 4.01 10.77
C SER A 156 -2.59 4.16 9.26
N THR A 157 -3.38 3.34 8.57
CA THR A 157 -3.65 3.50 7.13
C THR A 157 -4.41 4.78 6.83
N THR A 158 -5.38 5.15 7.68
CA THR A 158 -6.13 6.41 7.58
C THR A 158 -5.23 7.62 7.81
N LEU A 159 -4.39 7.58 8.86
CA LEU A 159 -3.42 8.62 9.18
C LEU A 159 -2.32 8.73 8.12
N ALA A 160 -1.91 7.61 7.51
CA ALA A 160 -0.99 7.58 6.38
C ALA A 160 -1.63 8.27 5.18
N GLY A 161 -2.87 7.95 4.84
CA GLY A 161 -3.62 8.61 3.77
C GLY A 161 -3.77 10.12 3.99
N LEU A 162 -4.07 10.52 5.23
CA LEU A 162 -4.12 11.94 5.64
C LEU A 162 -2.75 12.62 5.48
N GLY A 163 -1.68 11.99 5.98
CA GLY A 163 -0.32 12.51 5.94
C GLY A 163 0.24 12.62 4.53
N THR A 164 0.07 11.59 3.70
CA THR A 164 0.47 11.59 2.29
C THR A 164 -0.30 12.64 1.50
N ALA A 165 -1.61 12.79 1.72
CA ALA A 165 -2.39 13.84 1.08
C ALA A 165 -2.00 15.26 1.55
N GLY A 166 -1.59 15.41 2.81
CA GLY A 166 -1.01 16.64 3.35
C GLY A 166 0.30 16.99 2.65
N ALA A 167 1.23 16.03 2.57
CA ALA A 167 2.50 16.18 1.85
C ALA A 167 2.29 16.48 0.36
N PHE A 168 1.30 15.84 -0.27
CA PHE A 168 0.90 16.14 -1.64
C PHE A 168 0.40 17.59 -1.79
N SER A 169 -0.41 18.05 -0.85
CA SER A 169 -0.98 19.40 -0.91
C SER A 169 0.08 20.49 -0.73
N THR A 170 1.07 20.26 0.14
CA THR A 170 2.19 21.20 0.32
C THR A 170 3.14 21.18 -0.88
N TRP A 171 3.44 20.00 -1.44
CA TRP A 171 4.24 19.85 -2.66
C TRP A 171 3.66 20.65 -3.84
N ASN A 172 2.33 20.60 -4.00
CA ASN A 172 1.64 21.31 -5.07
C ASN A 172 1.23 22.75 -4.70
N ARG A 173 1.59 23.23 -3.49
CA ARG A 173 1.28 24.57 -2.98
C ARG A 173 -0.20 24.96 -3.11
N PHE A 174 -1.09 24.06 -2.73
CA PHE A 174 -2.52 24.30 -2.85
C PHE A 174 -3.04 25.38 -1.88
N PRO A 175 -4.04 26.18 -2.28
CA PRO A 175 -4.81 27.02 -1.36
C PRO A 175 -5.45 26.17 -0.25
N VAL A 176 -5.65 26.77 0.93
CA VAL A 176 -6.13 26.08 2.14
C VAL A 176 -7.41 25.28 1.87
N ALA A 177 -8.37 25.84 1.14
CA ALA A 177 -9.63 25.16 0.82
C ALA A 177 -9.42 23.87 0.00
N THR A 178 -8.54 23.90 -1.00
CA THR A 178 -8.21 22.75 -1.84
C THR A 178 -7.40 21.72 -1.05
N ALA A 179 -6.44 22.17 -0.24
CA ALA A 179 -5.64 21.31 0.61
C ALA A 179 -6.53 20.51 1.59
N VAL A 180 -7.45 21.18 2.30
CA VAL A 180 -8.39 20.52 3.22
C VAL A 180 -9.24 19.47 2.51
N ARG A 181 -9.71 19.77 1.28
CA ARG A 181 -10.48 18.79 0.49
C ARG A 181 -9.63 17.57 0.13
N THR A 182 -8.40 17.76 -0.33
CA THR A 182 -7.47 16.68 -0.67
C THR A 182 -7.15 15.82 0.55
N VAL A 183 -6.87 16.44 1.68
CA VAL A 183 -6.59 15.75 2.96
C VAL A 183 -7.80 14.92 3.42
N ARG A 184 -9.02 15.48 3.33
CA ARG A 184 -10.26 14.74 3.65
C ARG A 184 -10.48 13.55 2.72
N MET A 185 -10.19 13.70 1.43
CA MET A 185 -10.27 12.59 0.47
C MET A 185 -9.22 11.52 0.79
N GLY A 186 -7.98 11.92 1.11
CA GLY A 186 -6.93 11.01 1.56
C GLY A 186 -7.32 10.22 2.79
N ALA A 187 -7.95 10.86 3.79
CA ALA A 187 -8.46 10.19 4.98
C ALA A 187 -9.57 9.17 4.64
N LYS A 188 -10.54 9.53 3.78
CA LYS A 188 -11.62 8.62 3.37
C LYS A 188 -11.09 7.40 2.62
N VAL A 189 -10.15 7.62 1.69
CA VAL A 189 -9.52 6.54 0.92
C VAL A 189 -8.69 5.66 1.84
N GLY A 190 -7.87 6.25 2.73
CA GLY A 190 -7.09 5.51 3.72
C GLY A 190 -7.96 4.69 4.67
N PHE A 191 -9.10 5.22 5.09
CA PHE A 191 -10.08 4.50 5.90
C PHE A 191 -10.65 3.28 5.16
N GLY A 192 -11.11 3.47 3.92
CA GLY A 192 -11.64 2.37 3.10
C GLY A 192 -10.59 1.30 2.80
N PHE A 193 -9.36 1.73 2.49
CA PHE A 193 -8.24 0.81 2.25
C PHE A 193 -7.85 0.05 3.51
N GLY A 194 -7.76 0.73 4.66
CA GLY A 194 -7.44 0.09 5.95
C GLY A 194 -8.46 -0.95 6.37
N ILE A 195 -9.77 -0.69 6.15
CA ILE A 195 -10.80 -1.71 6.39
C ILE A 195 -10.60 -2.92 5.47
N ALA A 196 -10.28 -2.70 4.20
CA ALA A 196 -10.01 -3.80 3.27
C ALA A 196 -8.78 -4.62 3.71
N GLU A 197 -7.70 -3.97 4.16
CA GLU A 197 -6.53 -4.64 4.73
C GLU A 197 -6.87 -5.44 6.00
N ASP A 198 -7.69 -4.88 6.89
CA ASP A 198 -8.13 -5.54 8.12
C ASP A 198 -8.98 -6.78 7.81
N VAL A 199 -9.90 -6.70 6.84
CA VAL A 199 -10.71 -7.85 6.38
C VAL A 199 -9.81 -8.95 5.82
N VAL A 200 -8.85 -8.62 4.95
CA VAL A 200 -7.90 -9.60 4.40
C VAL A 200 -7.03 -10.20 5.51
N SER A 201 -6.62 -9.39 6.49
CA SER A 201 -5.83 -9.85 7.63
C SER A 201 -6.60 -10.84 8.50
N VAL A 202 -7.89 -10.60 8.76
CA VAL A 202 -8.77 -11.52 9.50
C VAL A 202 -8.96 -12.82 8.74
N LEU A 203 -9.19 -12.76 7.42
CA LEU A 203 -9.34 -13.95 6.58
C LEU A 203 -8.07 -14.82 6.56
N ARG A 204 -6.89 -14.22 6.74
CA ARG A 204 -5.61 -14.93 6.86
C ARG A 204 -5.32 -15.44 8.28
N GLY A 205 -6.24 -15.26 9.22
CA GLY A 205 -6.10 -15.75 10.59
C GLY A 205 -5.33 -14.82 11.55
N ARG A 206 -5.07 -13.56 11.16
CA ARG A 206 -4.45 -12.56 12.04
C ARG A 206 -5.47 -12.00 13.02
N ARG A 207 -5.09 -11.79 14.29
CA ARG A 207 -5.97 -11.19 15.30
C ARG A 207 -5.94 -9.67 15.19
N VAL A 208 -7.00 -9.08 14.63
CA VAL A 208 -7.18 -7.62 14.62
C VAL A 208 -7.91 -7.23 15.91
N GLY A 209 -7.28 -6.41 16.76
CA GLY A 209 -7.75 -6.13 18.12
C GLY A 209 -9.20 -5.59 18.21
N TYR A 210 -9.62 -4.74 17.29
CA TYR A 210 -11.01 -4.23 17.26
C TYR A 210 -12.02 -5.29 16.81
N VAL A 211 -11.65 -6.19 15.91
CA VAL A 211 -12.54 -7.29 15.47
C VAL A 211 -12.82 -8.23 16.64
N GLU A 212 -11.85 -8.44 17.53
CA GLU A 212 -12.03 -9.25 18.73
C GLU A 212 -12.87 -8.50 19.80
N PHE A 213 -12.72 -7.18 19.92
CA PHE A 213 -13.63 -6.34 20.72
C PHE A 213 -15.07 -6.40 20.20
N VAL A 214 -15.28 -6.22 18.89
CA VAL A 214 -16.59 -6.28 18.24
C VAL A 214 -17.18 -7.70 18.32
N LYS A 215 -16.39 -8.74 18.09
CA LYS A 215 -16.82 -10.13 18.23
C LYS A 215 -17.22 -10.45 19.67
N ARG A 216 -16.47 -9.94 20.65
CA ARG A 216 -16.80 -10.06 22.07
C ARG A 216 -18.07 -9.28 22.43
N HIS A 217 -18.33 -8.13 21.81
CA HIS A 217 -19.50 -7.30 22.12
C HIS A 217 -20.78 -7.73 21.38
N LEU A 218 -20.66 -8.26 20.15
CA LEU A 218 -21.79 -8.75 19.33
C LEU A 218 -22.11 -10.23 19.58
N PHE A 219 -21.10 -11.08 19.81
CA PHE A 219 -21.27 -12.54 19.97
C PHE A 219 -20.94 -13.05 21.38
N GLY A 220 -20.36 -12.23 22.27
CA GLY A 220 -19.96 -12.61 23.63
C GLY A 220 -20.99 -12.29 24.72
N GLY A 221 -22.28 -12.19 24.36
CA GLY A 221 -23.40 -12.01 25.27
C GLY A 221 -24.13 -13.30 25.65
N SER A 222 -23.46 -14.46 25.72
CA SER A 222 -24.09 -15.67 26.25
C SER A 222 -23.10 -16.50 27.06
N GLY A 223 -23.38 -16.64 28.36
CA GLY A 223 -22.87 -17.75 29.16
C GLY A 223 -21.96 -17.42 30.34
N SER A 224 -22.35 -16.51 31.24
CA SER A 224 -21.92 -16.61 32.64
C SER A 224 -23.11 -16.50 33.59
N ARG A 225 -23.64 -17.67 34.01
CA ARG A 225 -24.22 -18.00 35.33
C ARG A 225 -24.80 -19.41 35.30
N VAL A 226 -24.81 -20.04 36.48
CA VAL A 226 -25.26 -21.41 36.82
C VAL A 226 -24.16 -22.47 36.56
N ALA A 227 -23.51 -23.11 37.54
CA ALA A 227 -23.87 -23.34 38.94
C ALA A 227 -22.61 -23.31 39.84
N GLY A 228 -22.65 -22.47 40.86
CA GLY A 228 -22.28 -22.90 42.21
C GLY A 228 -23.58 -23.21 42.95
N SER A 229 -23.52 -24.14 43.92
CA SER A 229 -24.55 -24.66 44.81
C SER A 229 -25.53 -25.71 44.26
N ALA A 230 -25.11 -26.98 44.35
CA ALA A 230 -25.91 -28.06 44.95
C ALA A 230 -24.95 -29.20 45.33
N ASP A 231 -24.89 -29.44 46.65
CA ASP A 231 -24.37 -30.60 47.39
C ASP A 231 -22.89 -30.99 47.30
#